data_AF-A0AAN7AHJ4-F1
#
_entry.id   AF-A0AAN7AHJ4-F1
#
_cell.length_a   1.000
_cell.length_b   1.000
_cell.length_c   1.000
_cell.angle_alpha   90.00
_cell.angle_beta   90.00
_cell.angle_gamma   90.00
#
_symmetry.space_group_name_H-M   'P 1'
#
loop_
_entity.id
_entity.type
_entity.pdbx_description
1 polymer ?
#
loop_
_entity_poly.entity_id
_entity_poly.type
_entity_poly.pdbx_seq_one_letter_code
_entity_poly.pdbx_strand_id
1 'polypeptide(L)'
;MSGFPKLVPAFTARIAIHPPTFIAPTLRHVPFIPEVGTIVSEPSYPIQLNASILHGADFITTDPDGKHVRLEVQSLAKDKTTDGLIRFNYKGTVSLEGAAGKVLKGEPGAATTPFGEAFIHPVFQTGTRELAALQDKTFVGSGHFVLDEGEPVIVEYKISEVVA
;
A
#
# COMPACT_ATOMS: atom_id res chain seq x y z
N MET A 1 19.51 -10.44 -24.77
CA MET A 1 18.52 -10.06 -23.74
C MET A 1 19.09 -8.90 -22.94
N SER A 2 18.29 -7.89 -22.63
CA SER A 2 18.75 -6.62 -22.03
C SER A 2 19.02 -6.67 -20.52
N GLY A 3 18.74 -7.80 -19.84
CA GLY A 3 19.04 -8.00 -18.42
C GLY A 3 18.14 -7.24 -17.45
N PHE A 4 17.11 -6.55 -17.94
CA PHE A 4 16.14 -5.87 -17.08
C PHE A 4 15.18 -6.84 -16.41
N PRO A 5 14.81 -6.60 -15.14
CA PRO A 5 13.81 -7.41 -14.46
C PRO A 5 12.43 -7.23 -15.10
N LYS A 6 11.57 -8.23 -14.90
CA LYS A 6 10.16 -8.21 -15.28
C LYS A 6 9.28 -8.20 -14.03
N LEU A 7 8.01 -7.88 -14.24
CA LEU A 7 7.00 -7.83 -13.19
C LEU A 7 5.93 -8.90 -13.44
N VAL A 8 5.61 -9.66 -12.39
CA VAL A 8 4.51 -10.62 -12.39
C VAL A 8 3.42 -10.10 -11.45
N PRO A 9 2.19 -9.85 -11.91
CA PRO A 9 1.08 -9.46 -11.03
C PRO A 9 0.90 -10.46 -9.89
N ALA A 10 0.89 -9.96 -8.65
CA ALA A 10 0.93 -10.78 -7.45
C ALA A 10 -0.26 -10.54 -6.54
N PHE A 11 -0.51 -9.29 -6.15
CA PHE A 11 -1.56 -8.96 -5.19
C PHE A 11 -2.27 -7.65 -5.52
N THR A 12 -3.51 -7.55 -5.06
CA THR A 12 -4.21 -6.28 -4.87
C THR A 12 -4.37 -6.03 -3.37
N ALA A 13 -3.87 -4.90 -2.88
CA ALA A 13 -4.12 -4.44 -1.51
C ALA A 13 -5.09 -3.26 -1.52
N ARG A 14 -6.11 -3.29 -0.66
CA ARG A 14 -7.06 -2.19 -0.47
C ARG A 14 -7.09 -1.82 1.01
N ILE A 15 -6.83 -0.57 1.33
CA ILE A 15 -6.66 -0.11 2.72
C ILE A 15 -7.54 1.11 2.94
N ALA A 16 -8.56 1.00 3.79
CA ALA A 16 -9.31 2.17 4.23
C ALA A 16 -8.53 2.93 5.30
N ILE A 17 -8.52 4.25 5.21
CA ILE A 17 -7.75 5.11 6.11
C ILE A 17 -8.63 6.14 6.79
N HIS A 18 -8.26 6.48 8.03
CA HIS A 18 -8.79 7.64 8.73
C HIS A 18 -8.16 8.94 8.21
N PRO A 19 -8.77 10.11 8.48
CA PRO A 19 -8.13 11.39 8.23
C PRO A 19 -6.75 11.51 8.91
N PRO A 20 -5.80 12.26 8.31
CA PRO A 20 -4.46 12.42 8.84
C PRO A 20 -4.44 13.25 10.13
N THR A 21 -3.56 12.88 11.06
CA THR A 21 -3.15 13.72 12.21
C THR A 21 -1.75 14.26 11.97
N PHE A 22 -1.54 15.56 12.19
CA PHE A 22 -0.23 16.19 12.01
C PHE A 22 0.63 15.99 13.26
N ILE A 23 1.80 15.36 13.09
CA ILE A 23 2.82 15.24 14.15
C ILE A 23 3.75 16.47 14.11
N ALA A 24 4.10 16.92 12.91
CA ALA A 24 4.93 18.10 12.65
C ALA A 24 4.52 18.73 11.30
N PRO A 25 5.02 19.93 10.93
CA PRO A 25 4.66 20.57 9.67
C PRO A 25 4.86 19.69 8.42
N THR A 26 5.88 18.83 8.43
CA THR A 26 6.20 17.92 7.32
C THR A 26 5.90 16.45 7.62
N LEU A 27 5.39 16.10 8.81
CA LEU A 27 5.17 14.72 9.22
C LEU A 27 3.73 14.50 9.68
N ARG A 28 3.07 13.51 9.09
CA ARG A 28 1.67 13.17 9.35
C ARG A 28 1.54 11.69 9.65
N HIS A 29 0.61 11.35 10.53
CA HIS A 29 0.22 9.98 10.83
C HIS A 29 -1.18 9.71 10.26
N VAL A 30 -1.31 8.63 9.51
CA VAL A 30 -2.56 8.21 8.89
C VAL A 30 -2.90 6.80 9.38
N PRO A 31 -3.81 6.66 10.35
CA PRO A 31 -4.19 5.34 10.83
C PRO A 31 -5.07 4.60 9.82
N PHE A 32 -4.89 3.30 9.73
CA PHE A 32 -5.81 2.44 8.99
C PHE A 32 -7.11 2.28 9.78
N ILE A 33 -8.23 2.12 9.08
CA ILE A 33 -9.47 1.70 9.72
C ILE A 33 -9.34 0.21 10.03
N PRO A 34 -9.40 -0.21 11.31
CA PRO A 34 -9.20 -1.61 11.67
C PRO A 34 -10.19 -2.54 10.96
N GLU A 35 -9.70 -3.68 10.48
CA GLU A 35 -10.47 -4.72 9.79
C GLU A 35 -11.13 -4.29 8.45
N VAL A 36 -10.98 -3.03 8.04
CA VAL A 36 -11.47 -2.49 6.76
C VAL A 36 -10.32 -2.38 5.77
N GLY A 37 -9.74 -3.53 5.42
CA GLY A 37 -8.70 -3.61 4.41
C GLY A 37 -8.35 -5.05 4.06
N THR A 38 -7.81 -5.26 2.86
CA THR A 38 -7.50 -6.59 2.34
C THR A 38 -6.18 -6.62 1.59
N ILE A 39 -5.58 -7.81 1.52
CA ILE A 39 -4.50 -8.16 0.62
C ILE A 39 -4.88 -9.48 -0.03
N VAL A 40 -5.12 -9.46 -1.34
CA VAL A 40 -5.64 -10.62 -2.08
C VAL A 40 -4.71 -10.92 -3.24
N SER A 41 -4.32 -12.18 -3.40
CA SER A 41 -3.51 -12.63 -4.54
C SER A 41 -4.29 -12.59 -5.86
N GLU A 42 -3.58 -12.27 -6.94
CA GLU A 42 -4.08 -12.48 -8.29
C GLU A 42 -4.31 -13.99 -8.51
N PRO A 43 -5.35 -14.41 -9.27
CA PRO A 43 -5.68 -15.82 -9.43
C PRO A 43 -4.55 -16.68 -9.99
N SER A 44 -3.69 -16.09 -10.83
CA SER A 44 -2.55 -16.76 -11.45
C SER A 44 -1.28 -16.78 -10.63
N TYR A 45 -1.22 -16.06 -9.50
CA TYR A 45 -0.01 -15.95 -8.70
C TYR A 45 0.18 -17.21 -7.83
N PRO A 46 1.38 -17.82 -7.76
CA PRO A 46 1.56 -19.13 -7.13
C PRO A 46 1.34 -19.14 -5.61
N ILE A 47 1.53 -18.01 -4.92
CA ILE A 47 1.27 -17.91 -3.48
C ILE A 47 -0.11 -17.30 -3.27
N GLN A 48 -1.06 -18.16 -2.90
CA GLN A 48 -2.43 -17.72 -2.64
C GLN A 48 -2.51 -17.08 -1.26
N LEU A 49 -2.94 -15.81 -1.24
CA LEU A 49 -3.08 -15.01 -0.03
C LEU A 49 -4.45 -14.34 -0.04
N ASN A 50 -5.20 -14.46 1.07
CA ASN A 50 -6.44 -13.74 1.27
C ASN A 50 -6.47 -13.21 2.69
N ALA A 51 -5.85 -12.06 2.91
CA ALA A 51 -5.72 -11.48 4.23
C ALA A 51 -6.67 -10.30 4.46
N SER A 52 -7.13 -10.17 5.71
CA SER A 52 -7.70 -8.92 6.23
C SER A 52 -6.62 -8.14 6.95
N ILE A 53 -6.56 -6.83 6.72
CA ILE A 53 -5.70 -5.93 7.49
C ILE A 53 -6.34 -5.68 8.84
N LEU A 54 -5.66 -6.05 9.92
CA LEU A 54 -6.17 -5.89 11.28
C LEU A 54 -6.03 -4.45 11.76
N HIS A 55 -4.82 -3.89 11.63
CA HIS A 55 -4.52 -2.50 11.95
C HIS A 55 -3.16 -2.11 11.35
N GLY A 56 -2.91 -0.81 11.32
CA GLY A 56 -1.64 -0.25 10.87
C GLY A 56 -1.73 1.26 10.74
N ALA A 57 -0.63 1.87 10.32
CA ALA A 57 -0.57 3.28 10.02
C ALA A 57 0.50 3.59 8.98
N ASP A 58 0.33 4.73 8.31
CA ASP A 58 1.34 5.37 7.49
C ASP A 58 1.90 6.61 8.18
N PHE A 59 3.23 6.74 8.18
CA PHE A 59 3.95 7.94 8.58
C PHE A 59 4.43 8.67 7.34
N ILE A 60 3.66 9.67 6.91
CA ILE A 60 3.88 10.39 5.67
C ILE A 60 4.76 11.60 5.93
N THR A 61 5.93 11.63 5.31
CA THR A 61 6.86 12.77 5.38
C THR A 61 6.89 13.54 4.07
N THR A 62 6.59 14.84 4.09
CA THR A 62 6.75 15.71 2.91
C THR A 62 8.21 16.07 2.72
N ASP A 63 8.71 15.88 1.49
CA ASP A 63 10.09 16.24 1.13
C ASP A 63 10.30 17.77 1.22
N PRO A 64 11.54 18.25 1.43
CA PRO A 64 11.82 19.69 1.55
C PRO A 64 11.44 20.53 0.33
N ASP A 65 11.40 19.93 -0.87
CA ASP A 65 11.00 20.62 -2.10
C ASP A 65 9.47 20.73 -2.27
N GLY A 66 8.70 20.06 -1.40
CA GLY A 66 7.24 20.04 -1.44
C GLY A 66 6.65 19.28 -2.64
N LYS A 67 7.47 18.55 -3.42
CA LYS A 67 7.03 17.86 -4.64
C LYS A 67 6.63 16.41 -4.42
N HIS A 68 7.15 15.79 -3.36
CA HIS A 68 6.88 14.40 -3.03
C HIS A 68 6.58 14.23 -1.55
N VAL A 69 5.92 13.11 -1.24
CA VAL A 69 5.91 12.55 0.11
C VAL A 69 6.56 11.18 0.13
N ARG A 70 7.14 10.82 1.28
CA ARG A 70 7.67 9.50 1.61
C ARG A 70 6.69 8.80 2.53
N LEU A 71 6.28 7.60 2.12
CA LEU A 71 5.42 6.74 2.91
C LEU A 71 6.29 5.85 3.78
N GLU A 72 5.84 5.56 5.00
CA GLU A 72 6.45 4.56 5.88
C GLU A 72 5.34 3.84 6.64
N VAL A 73 4.95 2.69 6.11
CA VAL A 73 3.83 1.91 6.62
C VAL A 73 4.30 0.78 7.52
N GLN A 74 3.61 0.67 8.66
CA GLN A 74 3.69 -0.45 9.59
C GLN A 74 2.30 -1.03 9.76
N SER A 75 2.10 -2.32 9.44
CA SER A 75 0.78 -2.95 9.59
C SER A 75 0.84 -4.44 9.92
N LEU A 76 -0.28 -4.93 10.44
CA LEU A 76 -0.54 -6.33 10.72
C LEU A 76 -1.79 -6.77 9.95
N ALA A 77 -1.66 -7.89 9.25
CA ALA A 77 -2.75 -8.57 8.57
C ALA A 77 -2.86 -10.01 9.06
N LYS A 78 -4.03 -10.62 8.81
CA LYS A 78 -4.30 -12.02 9.12
C LYS A 78 -4.84 -12.71 7.87
N ASP A 79 -4.17 -13.77 7.45
CA ASP A 79 -4.63 -14.62 6.36
C ASP A 79 -5.87 -15.42 6.78
N LYS A 80 -6.90 -15.42 5.94
CA LYS A 80 -8.19 -16.07 6.24
C LYS A 80 -8.15 -17.58 6.01
N THR A 81 -7.17 -18.08 5.27
CA THR A 81 -7.05 -19.51 4.96
C THR A 81 -6.26 -20.25 6.03
N THR A 82 -5.17 -19.65 6.50
CA THR A 82 -4.26 -20.27 7.47
C THR A 82 -4.41 -19.75 8.89
N ASP A 83 -5.23 -18.72 9.11
CA ASP A 83 -5.29 -17.90 10.34
C ASP A 83 -3.94 -17.25 10.73
N GLY A 84 -2.95 -17.31 9.84
CA GLY A 84 -1.59 -16.83 10.05
C GLY A 84 -1.49 -15.31 10.10
N LEU A 85 -0.64 -14.80 10.99
CA LEU A 85 -0.32 -13.38 11.05
C LEU A 85 0.76 -13.01 10.03
N ILE A 86 0.61 -11.84 9.44
CA ILE A 86 1.50 -11.30 8.41
C ILE A 86 1.79 -9.84 8.75
N ARG A 87 3.07 -9.50 8.91
CA ARG A 87 3.49 -8.10 8.90
C ARG A 87 3.60 -7.67 7.45
N PHE A 88 2.77 -6.70 7.07
CA PHE A 88 2.75 -6.12 5.72
C PHE A 88 3.18 -4.67 5.81
N ASN A 89 4.43 -4.42 5.42
CA ASN A 89 5.02 -3.11 5.54
C ASN A 89 5.51 -2.64 4.20
N TYR A 90 5.55 -1.34 3.98
CA TYR A 90 6.17 -0.78 2.80
C TYR A 90 6.72 0.61 3.10
N LYS A 91 7.72 1.02 2.33
CA LYS A 91 7.93 2.45 2.08
C LYS A 91 7.57 2.74 0.65
N GLY A 92 7.39 4.02 0.37
CA GLY A 92 6.94 4.46 -0.93
C GLY A 92 7.19 5.92 -1.18
N THR A 93 6.84 6.36 -2.38
CA THR A 93 6.89 7.75 -2.78
C THR A 93 5.64 8.09 -3.55
N VAL A 94 5.07 9.26 -3.26
CA VAL A 94 3.93 9.80 -3.97
C VAL A 94 4.26 11.18 -4.48
N SER A 95 3.94 11.47 -5.74
CA SER A 95 4.04 12.82 -6.31
C SER A 95 2.91 13.69 -5.79
N LEU A 96 3.23 14.93 -5.40
CA LEU A 96 2.28 15.96 -5.00
C LEU A 96 1.85 16.88 -6.15
N GLU A 97 2.45 16.72 -7.33
CA GLU A 97 2.20 17.56 -8.50
C GLU A 97 0.90 17.16 -9.24
N GLY A 98 0.41 15.94 -9.01
CA GLY A 98 -0.72 15.36 -9.72
C GLY A 98 -1.99 15.15 -8.90
N ALA A 99 -2.83 14.21 -9.37
CA ALA A 99 -4.14 13.93 -8.78
C ALA A 99 -4.03 13.34 -7.35
N ALA A 100 -3.06 12.46 -7.11
CA ALA A 100 -2.72 11.94 -5.78
C ALA A 100 -2.31 13.08 -4.83
N GLY A 101 -1.58 14.06 -5.35
CA GLY A 101 -1.21 15.26 -4.62
C GLY A 101 -2.42 16.06 -4.14
N LYS A 102 -3.45 16.22 -4.98
CA LYS A 102 -4.70 16.92 -4.60
C LYS A 102 -5.40 16.23 -3.44
N VAL A 103 -5.49 14.90 -3.48
CA VAL A 103 -6.05 14.08 -2.38
C VAL A 103 -5.24 14.30 -1.10
N LEU A 104 -3.91 14.16 -1.16
CA LEU A 104 -3.03 14.31 0.00
C LEU A 104 -2.99 15.74 0.59
N LYS A 105 -3.33 16.75 -0.20
CA LYS A 105 -3.46 18.15 0.23
C LYS A 105 -4.87 18.50 0.72
N GLY A 106 -5.84 17.60 0.57
CA GLY A 106 -7.24 17.85 0.92
C GLY A 106 -7.87 18.96 0.06
N GLU A 107 -7.45 19.07 -1.20
CA GLU A 107 -7.95 20.11 -2.10
C GLU A 107 -9.43 19.85 -2.48
N PRO A 108 -10.26 20.91 -2.62
CA PRO A 108 -11.61 20.78 -3.15
C PRO A 108 -11.61 20.13 -4.53
N GLY A 109 -12.57 19.22 -4.77
CA GLY A 109 -12.69 18.51 -6.05
C GLY A 109 -11.68 17.38 -6.26
N ALA A 110 -10.99 16.93 -5.20
CA ALA A 110 -10.29 15.66 -5.21
C ALA A 110 -11.27 14.52 -5.53
N ALA A 111 -10.83 13.56 -6.35
CA ALA A 111 -11.61 12.41 -6.78
C ALA A 111 -10.70 11.18 -6.87
N THR A 112 -11.29 10.01 -7.15
CA THR A 112 -10.54 8.79 -7.46
C THR A 112 -9.44 9.07 -8.49
N THR A 113 -8.22 8.68 -8.16
CA THR A 113 -7.03 9.01 -8.97
C THR A 113 -6.68 7.86 -9.91
N PRO A 114 -6.02 8.13 -11.05
CA PRO A 114 -5.36 7.06 -11.80
C PRO A 114 -4.16 6.49 -11.02
N PHE A 115 -3.69 5.32 -11.45
CA PHE A 115 -2.40 4.77 -11.03
C PHE A 115 -1.23 5.56 -11.64
N GLY A 116 -0.03 5.43 -11.05
CA GLY A 116 1.23 5.92 -11.63
C GLY A 116 1.85 7.13 -10.91
N GLU A 117 1.20 7.66 -9.88
CA GLU A 117 1.75 8.75 -9.05
C GLU A 117 2.25 8.28 -7.68
N ALA A 118 1.94 7.03 -7.30
CA ALA A 118 2.35 6.42 -6.05
C ALA A 118 3.04 5.07 -6.32
N PHE A 119 4.24 4.88 -5.78
CA PHE A 119 4.97 3.62 -5.89
C PHE A 119 5.46 3.15 -4.52
N ILE A 120 5.37 1.85 -4.26
CA ILE A 120 5.73 1.22 -2.99
C ILE A 120 6.65 0.02 -3.19
N HIS A 121 7.40 -0.33 -2.14
CA HIS A 121 8.16 -1.58 -2.03
C HIS A 121 7.68 -2.36 -0.79
N PRO A 122 6.69 -3.25 -0.95
CA PRO A 122 6.19 -4.03 0.16
C PRO A 122 7.14 -5.15 0.57
N VAL A 123 7.17 -5.40 1.87
CA VAL A 123 7.89 -6.47 2.53
C VAL A 123 6.89 -7.23 3.38
N PHE A 124 6.92 -8.56 3.25
CA PHE A 124 6.08 -9.48 4.00
C PHE A 124 6.94 -10.22 5.02
N GLN A 125 6.41 -10.41 6.23
CA GLN A 125 6.99 -11.31 7.23
C GLN A 125 5.90 -12.14 7.87
N THR A 126 6.15 -13.44 8.05
CA THR A 126 5.17 -14.36 8.61
C THR A 126 5.84 -15.60 9.19
N GLY A 127 5.22 -16.17 10.22
CA GLY A 127 5.58 -17.48 10.77
C GLY A 127 4.87 -18.65 10.08
N THR A 128 3.95 -18.38 9.15
CA THR A 128 3.17 -19.40 8.45
C THR A 128 3.98 -20.07 7.35
N ARG A 129 4.09 -21.40 7.41
CA ARG A 129 4.94 -22.19 6.50
C ARG A 129 4.50 -22.07 5.04
N GLU A 130 3.20 -22.07 4.79
CA GLU A 130 2.58 -21.98 3.47
C GLU A 130 2.87 -20.64 2.78
N LEU A 131 3.13 -19.60 3.58
CA LEU A 131 3.40 -18.23 3.12
C LEU A 131 4.88 -17.84 3.26
N ALA A 132 5.74 -18.76 3.69
CA ALA A 132 7.15 -18.46 3.99
C ALA A 132 7.89 -17.87 2.79
N ALA A 133 7.57 -18.34 1.58
CA ALA A 133 8.18 -17.87 0.33
C ALA A 133 7.91 -16.38 0.01
N LEU A 134 6.94 -15.72 0.67
CA LEU A 134 6.74 -14.27 0.53
C LEU A 134 7.95 -13.48 1.06
N GLN A 135 8.68 -14.04 2.02
CA GLN A 135 9.78 -13.36 2.70
C GLN A 135 11.06 -13.29 1.86
N ASP A 136 11.18 -14.17 0.87
CA ASP A 136 12.37 -14.30 0.02
C ASP A 136 12.19 -13.63 -1.36
N LYS A 137 11.04 -12.97 -1.57
CA LYS A 137 10.68 -12.33 -2.85
C LYS A 137 10.79 -10.81 -2.76
N THR A 138 11.03 -10.19 -3.92
CA THR A 138 11.02 -8.72 -4.06
C THR A 138 9.74 -8.27 -4.72
N PHE A 139 9.12 -7.23 -4.17
CA PHE A 139 7.86 -6.70 -4.68
C PHE A 139 7.95 -5.20 -4.92
N VAL A 140 7.19 -4.74 -5.91
CA VAL A 140 6.91 -3.33 -6.16
C VAL A 140 5.41 -3.16 -6.40
N GLY A 141 4.86 -2.01 -6.02
CA GLY A 141 3.45 -1.71 -6.23
C GLY A 141 3.23 -0.32 -6.81
N SER A 142 2.17 -0.19 -7.60
CA SER A 142 1.63 1.10 -8.04
C SER A 142 0.32 1.35 -7.32
N GLY A 143 0.19 2.53 -6.72
CA GLY A 143 -0.95 2.92 -5.90
C GLY A 143 -1.84 3.97 -6.55
N HIS A 144 -3.07 4.05 -6.06
CA HIS A 144 -3.99 5.15 -6.33
C HIS A 144 -5.00 5.31 -5.17
N PHE A 145 -5.68 6.45 -5.13
CA PHE A 145 -6.75 6.70 -4.17
C PHE A 145 -8.11 6.43 -4.81
N VAL A 146 -9.01 5.80 -4.05
CA VAL A 146 -10.42 5.63 -4.37
C VAL A 146 -11.22 6.48 -3.39
N LEU A 147 -11.98 7.42 -3.94
CA LEU A 147 -12.82 8.37 -3.22
C LEU A 147 -14.26 8.16 -3.66
N ASP A 148 -15.08 7.64 -2.75
CA ASP A 148 -16.52 7.51 -2.92
C ASP A 148 -17.22 8.41 -1.88
N GLU A 149 -18.32 9.05 -2.27
CA GLU A 149 -19.02 10.01 -1.40
C GLU A 149 -19.61 9.31 -0.17
N GLY A 150 -19.30 9.84 1.02
CA GLY A 150 -19.76 9.28 2.30
C GLY A 150 -18.98 8.06 2.79
N GLU A 151 -18.04 7.54 1.98
CA GLU A 151 -17.20 6.40 2.34
C GLU A 151 -15.80 6.84 2.78
N PRO A 152 -15.09 6.01 3.56
CA PRO A 152 -13.68 6.24 3.83
C PRO A 152 -12.83 6.29 2.57
N VAL A 153 -11.76 7.09 2.60
CA VAL A 153 -10.75 7.03 1.54
C VAL A 153 -10.09 5.65 1.55
N ILE A 154 -10.03 5.02 0.39
CA ILE A 154 -9.31 3.76 0.19
C ILE A 154 -8.04 4.04 -0.60
N VAL A 155 -6.91 3.52 -0.13
CA VAL A 155 -5.69 3.41 -0.93
C VAL A 155 -5.64 2.01 -1.50
N GLU A 156 -5.61 1.90 -2.82
CA GLU A 156 -5.48 0.62 -3.53
C GLU A 156 -4.12 0.52 -4.20
N TYR A 157 -3.47 -0.63 -4.07
CA TYR A 157 -2.20 -0.95 -4.70
C TYR A 157 -2.32 -2.21 -5.56
N LYS A 158 -1.80 -2.13 -6.79
CA LYS A 158 -1.47 -3.29 -7.62
C LYS A 158 -0.01 -3.64 -7.39
N ILE A 159 0.24 -4.81 -6.81
CA ILE A 159 1.56 -5.27 -6.35
C ILE A 159 2.02 -6.39 -7.28
N SER A 160 3.27 -6.31 -7.73
CA SER A 160 3.92 -7.30 -8.58
C SER A 160 5.18 -7.85 -7.92
N GLU A 161 5.45 -9.14 -8.14
CA GLU A 161 6.76 -9.74 -7.89
C GLU A 161 7.75 -9.28 -8.97
N VAL A 162 8.97 -8.95 -8.56
CA VAL A 162 10.10 -8.67 -9.45
C VAL A 162 10.81 -9.99 -9.77
N VAL A 163 10.94 -10.30 -11.05
CA VAL A 163 11.60 -11.52 -11.56
C VAL A 163 12.63 -11.19 -12.66
N ALA A 164 13.46 -12.16 -13.05
CA ALA A 164 14.45 -12.02 -14.13
C ALA A 164 13.86 -12.16 -15.56
#